data_AF-D6Y7D0-F1
#
_entry.id   AF-D6Y7D0-F1
#
_cell.length_a   1.000
_cell.length_b   1.000
_cell.length_c   1.000
_cell.angle_alpha   90.00
_cell.angle_beta   90.00
_cell.angle_gamma   90.00
#
_symmetry.space_group_name_H-M   'P 1'
#
loop_
_entity.id
_entity.type
_entity.pdbx_description
1 polymer ?
#
loop_
_entity_poly.entity_id
_entity_poly.type
_entity_poly.pdbx_seq_one_letter_code
_entity_poly.pdbx_strand_id
1 'polypeptide(L)'
;MFRPARFGMGYHEDEVDAFLDRVVATLRGTAEHPLTAQDVRDAMFTTVVLRTGYAIDEVDALLAEIAGLLERHGTPPCRQAVKRA
;
A
#
# COMPACT_ATOMS: atom_id res chain seq x y z
N MET A 1 14.37 1.49 19.70
CA MET A 1 15.73 1.63 19.13
C MET A 1 15.63 1.23 17.66
N PHE A 2 15.33 2.19 16.77
CA PHE A 2 15.11 1.92 15.34
C PHE A 2 16.47 1.81 14.64
N ARG A 3 16.70 0.69 13.95
CA ARG A 3 17.95 0.46 13.21
C ARG A 3 17.80 1.08 11.83
N PRO A 4 18.70 1.98 11.39
CA PRO A 4 18.66 2.47 10.02
C PRO A 4 18.84 1.30 9.05
N ALA A 5 17.99 1.24 8.04
CA ALA A 5 18.07 0.24 6.97
C ALA A 5 19.49 0.26 6.38
N ARG A 6 20.20 -0.87 6.50
CA ARG A 6 21.51 -1.03 5.88
C ARG A 6 21.25 -1.12 4.38
N PHE A 7 21.81 -0.16 3.65
CA PHE A 7 21.79 -0.04 2.19
C PHE A 7 20.46 0.44 1.58
N GLY A 8 20.15 1.73 1.80
CA GLY A 8 19.67 2.70 0.79
C GLY A 8 18.69 2.24 -0.28
N MET A 9 17.83 1.27 0.01
CA MET A 9 16.74 0.78 -0.83
C MET A 9 15.48 0.96 -0.01
N GLY A 10 14.72 2.00 -0.33
CA GLY A 10 13.45 2.30 0.29
C GLY A 10 12.40 2.55 -0.79
N TYR A 11 11.14 2.43 -0.43
CA TYR A 11 10.07 2.87 -1.31
C TYR A 11 10.03 4.40 -1.40
N HIS A 12 9.64 4.90 -2.57
CA HIS A 12 9.49 6.33 -2.81
C HIS A 12 8.39 6.91 -1.91
N GLU A 13 8.72 7.91 -1.09
CA GLU A 13 7.80 8.48 -0.11
C GLU A 13 6.51 9.01 -0.73
N ASP A 14 6.61 9.78 -1.82
CA ASP A 14 5.44 10.35 -2.50
C ASP A 14 4.49 9.28 -3.07
N GLU A 15 5.02 8.12 -3.48
CA GLU A 15 4.21 7.05 -4.05
C GLU A 15 3.45 6.30 -2.96
N VAL A 16 4.10 6.09 -1.82
CA VAL A 16 3.47 5.52 -0.62
C VAL A 16 2.42 6.49 -0.06
N ASP A 17 2.73 7.78 0.03
CA ASP A 17 1.80 8.79 0.56
C ASP A 17 0.53 8.92 -0.30
N ALA A 18 0.67 9.01 -1.62
CA ALA A 18 -0.46 9.05 -2.54
C ALA A 18 -1.34 7.79 -2.46
N PHE A 19 -0.72 6.62 -2.22
CA PHE A 19 -1.46 5.39 -2.01
C PHE A 19 -2.22 5.38 -0.67
N LEU A 20 -1.59 5.86 0.40
CA LEU A 20 -2.21 5.98 1.72
C LEU A 20 -3.41 6.94 1.68
N ASP A 21 -3.33 8.06 0.96
CA ASP A 21 -4.46 8.97 0.77
C ASP A 21 -5.66 8.25 0.15
N ARG A 22 -5.41 7.40 -0.86
CA ARG A 22 -6.46 6.60 -1.51
C ARG A 22 -7.05 5.54 -0.59
N VAL A 23 -6.25 4.91 0.26
CA VAL A 23 -6.74 3.98 1.31
C VAL A 23 -7.64 4.73 2.27
N VAL A 24 -7.24 5.91 2.74
CA VAL A 24 -8.03 6.74 3.65
C VAL A 24 -9.34 7.16 2.99
N ALA A 25 -9.32 7.60 1.73
CA ALA A 25 -10.53 7.93 0.98
C ALA A 25 -11.46 6.72 0.84
N THR A 26 -10.90 5.52 0.66
CA THR A 26 -11.67 4.26 0.60
C THR A 26 -12.34 3.95 1.93
N LEU A 27 -11.60 4.02 3.03
CA LEU A 27 -12.12 3.80 4.39
C LEU A 27 -13.18 4.84 4.79
N ARG A 28 -13.06 6.07 4.28
CA ARG A 28 -14.05 7.14 4.45
C ARG A 28 -15.27 6.99 3.55
N GLY A 29 -15.24 6.09 2.56
CA GLY A 29 -16.29 5.97 1.56
C GLY A 29 -16.36 7.15 0.58
N THR A 30 -15.31 7.95 0.47
CA THR A 30 -15.21 9.12 -0.41
C THR A 30 -14.36 8.86 -1.65
N ALA A 31 -13.69 7.70 -1.74
CA ALA A 31 -12.92 7.33 -2.91
C ALA A 31 -13.83 7.06 -4.11
N GLU A 32 -13.52 7.69 -5.25
CA GLU A 32 -14.17 7.38 -6.52
C GLU A 32 -13.95 5.92 -6.95
N HIS A 33 -12.77 5.37 -6.60
CA HIS A 33 -12.38 3.99 -6.87
C HIS A 33 -11.85 3.34 -5.59
N PRO A 34 -12.73 2.71 -4.78
CA PRO A 34 -12.35 2.10 -3.52
C PRO A 34 -11.31 0.98 -3.73
N LEU A 35 -10.28 0.98 -2.91
CA LEU A 35 -9.26 -0.07 -2.90
C LEU A 35 -9.78 -1.32 -2.18
N THR A 36 -9.56 -2.50 -2.78
CA THR A 36 -9.83 -3.77 -2.11
C THR A 36 -8.61 -4.23 -1.32
N ALA A 37 -8.81 -5.13 -0.36
CA ALA A 37 -7.69 -5.74 0.37
C ALA A 37 -6.70 -6.47 -0.56
N GLN A 38 -7.16 -6.96 -1.73
CA GLN A 38 -6.28 -7.56 -2.72
C GLN A 38 -5.44 -6.50 -3.42
N ASP A 39 -6.02 -5.35 -3.80
CA ASP A 39 -5.27 -4.24 -4.41
C ASP A 39 -4.16 -3.72 -3.50
N VAL A 40 -4.39 -3.73 -2.17
CA VAL A 40 -3.35 -3.36 -1.19
C VAL A 40 -2.23 -4.39 -1.11
N ARG A 41 -2.55 -5.69 -1.24
CA ARG A 41 -1.54 -6.76 -1.25
C ARG A 41 -0.75 -6.83 -2.55
N ASP A 42 -1.37 -6.47 -3.68
CA ASP A 42 -0.72 -6.40 -4.99
C ASP A 42 -0.03 -5.04 -5.24
N ALA A 43 -0.10 -4.10 -4.29
CA ALA A 43 0.55 -2.80 -4.42
C ALA A 43 2.08 -2.96 -4.49
N MET A 44 2.65 -2.55 -5.62
CA MET A 44 4.09 -2.60 -5.88
C MET A 44 4.58 -1.16 -5.96
N PHE A 45 5.49 -0.80 -5.05
CA PHE A 45 6.04 0.56 -5.02
C PHE A 45 7.41 0.64 -5.70
N THR A 46 7.70 1.79 -6.30
CA THR A 46 9.03 2.05 -6.87
C THR A 46 10.09 2.11 -5.77
N THR A 47 11.10 1.23 -5.85
CA THR A 47 12.25 1.26 -4.94
C THR A 47 13.29 2.28 -5.44
N VAL A 48 13.62 3.25 -4.61
CA VAL A 48 14.70 4.20 -4.87
C VAL A 48 16.00 3.70 -4.24
N VAL A 49 17.08 3.71 -5.03
CA VAL A 49 18.44 3.40 -4.56
C VAL A 49 19.19 4.72 -4.37
N LEU A 50 19.89 4.90 -3.23
CA LEU A 50 20.66 6.11 -2.85
C LEU A 50 19.86 7.33 -2.36
N ARG A 51 18.56 7.20 -2.07
CA ARG A 51 17.74 8.27 -1.46
C ARG A 51 17.13 7.77 -0.14
N THR A 52 16.82 8.70 0.77
CA THR A 52 15.98 8.42 1.94
C THR A 52 14.60 8.06 1.41
N GLY A 53 14.17 6.83 1.65
CA GLY A 53 12.83 6.34 1.33
C GLY A 53 12.33 5.53 2.52
N TYR A 54 11.04 5.22 2.54
CA TYR A 54 10.49 4.37 3.60
C TYR A 54 11.10 2.98 3.52
N ALA A 55 11.44 2.41 4.68
CA ALA A 55 11.96 1.06 4.74
C ALA A 55 10.92 0.08 4.20
N ILE A 56 11.33 -0.75 3.24
CA ILE A 56 10.45 -1.72 2.57
C ILE A 56 9.67 -2.56 3.58
N ASP A 57 10.36 -3.05 4.62
CA ASP A 57 9.78 -3.88 5.69
C ASP A 57 8.71 -3.13 6.51
N GLU A 58 8.92 -1.85 6.80
CA GLU A 58 7.92 -1.05 7.54
C GLU A 58 6.68 -0.77 6.70
N VAL A 59 6.87 -0.47 5.41
CA VAL A 59 5.74 -0.25 4.49
C VAL A 59 4.98 -1.56 4.29
N ASP A 60 5.66 -2.68 4.08
CA ASP A 60 5.03 -3.99 3.87
C ASP A 60 4.18 -4.42 5.09
N ALA A 61 4.72 -4.24 6.30
CA ALA A 61 3.99 -4.48 7.53
C ALA A 61 2.74 -3.60 7.66
N LEU A 62 2.84 -2.32 7.28
CA LEU A 62 1.72 -1.39 7.27
C LEU A 62 0.64 -1.80 6.25
N LEU A 63 1.04 -2.18 5.03
CA LEU A 63 0.12 -2.65 4.00
C LEU A 63 -0.64 -3.90 4.44
N ALA A 64 0.04 -4.83 5.14
CA ALA A 64 -0.61 -6.02 5.69
C ALA A 64 -1.67 -5.66 6.74
N GLU A 65 -1.40 -4.68 7.60
CA GLU A 65 -2.38 -4.18 8.57
C GLU A 65 -3.59 -3.51 7.89
N ILE A 66 -3.34 -2.67 6.90
CA ILE A 66 -4.38 -1.99 6.10
C ILE A 66 -5.24 -3.01 5.35
N ALA A 67 -4.64 -4.01 4.73
CA ALA A 67 -5.37 -5.07 4.05
C ALA A 67 -6.31 -5.79 5.04
N GLY A 68 -5.82 -6.13 6.24
CA GLY A 68 -6.65 -6.69 7.29
C GLY A 68 -7.76 -5.75 7.76
N LEU A 69 -7.53 -4.44 7.81
CA LEU A 69 -8.55 -3.45 8.14
C LEU A 69 -9.64 -3.36 7.07
N LEU A 70 -9.26 -3.35 5.79
CA LEU A 70 -10.19 -3.34 4.67
C LEU A 70 -11.05 -4.62 4.62
N GLU A 71 -10.47 -5.79 4.94
CA GLU A 71 -11.25 -7.04 5.03
C GLU A 71 -12.30 -6.99 6.15
N ARG A 72 -11.99 -6.33 7.27
CA ARG A 72 -12.96 -6.13 8.36
C ARG A 72 -14.04 -5.10 8.03
N HIS A 73 -13.69 -4.06 7.27
CA HIS A 73 -14.63 -3.02 6.86
C HIS A 73 -15.51 -3.43 5.68
N GLY A 74 -15.13 -4.48 4.93
CA GLY A 74 -16.01 -5.23 4.06
C GLY A 74 -16.55 -4.44 2.86
N THR A 75 -15.85 -4.50 1.74
CA THR A 75 -16.52 -4.57 0.44
C THR A 75 -16.31 -6.00 -0.07
N PRO A 76 -17.38 -6.77 -0.40
CA PRO A 76 -17.18 -8.07 -1.04
C PRO A 76 -16.35 -7.85 -2.31
N PRO A 77 -15.37 -8.70 -2.61
CA PRO A 77 -14.61 -8.57 -3.85
C PRO A 77 -15.59 -8.70 -5.01
N CYS A 78 -15.97 -7.56 -5.62
CA CYS A 78 -16.54 -7.57 -6.95
C CYS A 78 -15.38 -7.89 -7.90
N ARG A 79 -15.06 -9.20 -7.94
CA ARG A 79 -14.29 -9.94 -8.93
C ARG A 79 -13.74 -9.04 -10.04
N GLN A 80 -12.60 -8.39 -9.81
CA GLN A 80 -11.87 -7.70 -10.87
C GLN A 80 -11.41 -8.77 -11.85
N ALA A 81 -12.19 -8.87 -12.91
CA ALA A 81 -11.93 -9.63 -14.11
C ALA A 81 -10.72 -9.03 -14.83
N VAL A 82 -9.90 -9.92 -15.43
CA VAL A 82 -9.15 -9.65 -16.68
C VAL A 82 -8.00 -8.64 -16.51
N LYS A 83 -6.71 -9.00 -16.59
CA LYS A 83 -6.00 -9.57 -17.74
C LYS A 83 -4.56 -9.87 -17.31
N ARG A 84 -4.08 -11.12 -17.44
CA ARG A 84 -2.64 -11.36 -17.66
C ARG A 84 -2.49 -11.69 -19.14
N ALA A 85 -1.83 -10.80 -19.87
CA ALA A 85 -1.32 -11.04 -21.22
C ALA A 85 0.12 -11.54 -21.11
#